data_AF-A0A431FYN9-F1
#
_entry.id   AF-A0A431FYN9-F1
#
_cell.length_a   1.000
_cell.length_b   1.000
_cell.length_c   1.000
_cell.angle_alpha   90.00
_cell.angle_beta   90.00
_cell.angle_gamma   90.00
#
_symmetry.space_group_name_H-M   'P 1'
#
loop_
_entity.id
_entity.type
_entity.pdbx_description
1 polymer ?
#
loop_
_entity_poly.entity_id
_entity_poly.type
_entity_poly.pdbx_seq_one_letter_code
_entity_poly.pdbx_strand_id
1 'polypeptide(L)'
;MLKAGLKSIASYIPEKILSNADLEKMVDTTDEWITRRTGIKERRIANENENTSDLGTKAALKAIERANLKPEDIDAILVATLSPDYFTMPSTACKIASNLGLVNISAFDISAACSGF
;
A
#
# COMPACT_ATOMS: atom_id res chain seq x y z
N MET A 1 -8.68 31.76 -0.87
CA MET A 1 -7.44 31.02 -0.55
C MET A 1 -7.69 29.56 -0.89
N LEU A 2 -6.86 28.95 -1.73
CA LEU A 2 -6.97 27.51 -2.04
C LEU A 2 -6.56 26.71 -0.80
N LYS A 3 -7.28 25.63 -0.50
CA LYS A 3 -7.00 24.70 0.60
C LYS A 3 -6.98 23.28 0.05
N ALA A 4 -6.08 22.45 0.57
CA ALA A 4 -6.11 21.02 0.32
C ALA A 4 -7.31 20.37 1.04
N GLY A 5 -7.88 19.32 0.45
CA GLY A 5 -8.96 18.54 1.03
C GLY A 5 -8.94 17.11 0.51
N LEU A 6 -9.39 16.16 1.33
CA LEU A 6 -9.47 14.75 0.96
C LEU A 6 -10.70 14.52 0.09
N LYS A 7 -10.49 14.07 -1.16
CA LYS A 7 -11.58 13.71 -2.09
C LYS A 7 -12.09 12.30 -1.89
N SER A 8 -11.19 11.35 -1.63
CA SER A 8 -11.52 9.96 -1.33
C SER A 8 -10.40 9.30 -0.52
N ILE A 9 -10.76 8.18 0.11
CA ILE A 9 -9.82 7.28 0.78
C ILE A 9 -10.19 5.85 0.36
N ALA A 10 -9.19 5.04 0.05
CA ALA A 10 -9.37 3.62 -0.21
C ALA A 10 -8.15 2.83 0.25
N SER A 11 -8.35 1.53 0.45
CA SER A 11 -7.29 0.59 0.78
C SER A 11 -7.45 -0.69 -0.03
N TYR A 12 -6.33 -1.37 -0.20
CA TYR A 12 -6.28 -2.75 -0.67
C TYR A 12 -5.42 -3.55 0.31
N ILE A 13 -5.88 -4.76 0.60
CA ILE A 13 -5.26 -5.66 1.55
C ILE A 13 -5.18 -7.02 0.85
N PRO A 14 -4.00 -7.68 0.82
CA PRO A 14 -3.87 -9.01 0.25
C PRO A 14 -4.83 -10.03 0.85
N GLU A 15 -5.18 -11.05 0.07
CA GLU A 15 -6.16 -12.07 0.47
C GLU A 15 -5.62 -13.08 1.46
N LYS A 16 -4.32 -13.42 1.38
CA LYS A 16 -3.72 -14.44 2.24
C LYS A 16 -3.68 -13.98 3.69
N ILE A 17 -4.36 -14.75 4.54
CA ILE A 17 -4.38 -14.56 5.99
C ILE A 17 -3.33 -15.49 6.61
N LEU A 18 -2.54 -14.95 7.53
CA LEU A 18 -1.67 -15.70 8.42
C LEU A 18 -2.18 -15.50 9.86
N SER A 19 -2.76 -16.56 10.43
CA SER A 19 -3.34 -16.53 11.77
C SER A 19 -2.26 -16.74 12.85
N ASN A 20 -2.59 -16.45 14.10
CA ASN A 20 -1.71 -16.81 15.22
C ASN A 20 -1.49 -18.33 15.32
N ALA A 21 -2.50 -19.14 15.01
CA ALA A 21 -2.37 -20.61 14.99
C ALA A 21 -1.41 -21.11 13.89
N ASP A 22 -1.23 -20.34 12.82
CA ASP A 22 -0.20 -20.63 11.81
C ASP A 22 1.19 -20.21 12.31
N LEU A 23 1.29 -19.08 13.02
CA LEU A 23 2.55 -18.61 13.62
C LEU A 23 3.09 -19.58 14.68
N GLU A 24 2.23 -20.19 15.48
CA GLU A 24 2.60 -21.24 16.45
C GLU A 24 3.33 -22.43 15.81
N LYS A 25 3.05 -22.70 14.52
CA LYS A 25 3.72 -23.78 13.76
C LYS A 25 5.05 -23.33 13.15
N MET A 26 5.34 -22.03 13.14
CA MET A 26 6.52 -21.44 12.49
C MET A 26 7.59 -21.03 13.50
N VAL A 27 7.17 -20.60 14.70
CA VAL A 27 8.05 -20.10 15.77
C VAL A 27 7.52 -20.52 17.13
N ASP A 28 8.39 -20.56 18.15
CA ASP A 28 8.00 -20.87 19.53
C ASP A 28 7.20 -19.72 20.16
N THR A 29 5.87 -19.77 20.03
CA THR A 29 4.93 -18.75 20.52
C THR A 29 3.54 -19.33 20.77
N THR A 30 2.60 -18.51 21.27
CA THR A 30 1.18 -18.88 21.46
C THR A 30 0.24 -17.72 21.10
N ASP A 31 -0.99 -18.02 20.68
CA ASP A 31 -2.04 -17.03 20.44
C ASP A 31 -2.30 -16.16 21.68
N GLU A 32 -2.32 -16.76 22.87
CA GLU A 32 -2.48 -16.03 24.12
C GLU A 32 -1.37 -14.99 24.31
N TRP A 33 -0.11 -15.39 24.09
CA TRP A 33 1.03 -14.49 24.24
C TRP A 33 0.99 -13.34 23.23
N ILE A 34 0.75 -13.63 21.94
CA ILE A 34 0.70 -12.62 20.87
C ILE A 34 -0.43 -11.63 21.13
N THR A 35 -1.63 -12.15 21.43
CA THR A 35 -2.82 -11.34 21.64
C THR A 35 -2.66 -10.44 22.86
N ARG A 36 -2.14 -10.97 23.97
CA ARG A 36 -1.95 -10.19 25.19
C ARG A 36 -0.93 -9.06 25.02
N ARG A 37 0.13 -9.30 24.23
CA ARG A 37 1.20 -8.32 24.03
C ARG A 37 0.89 -7.28 22.97
N THR A 38 0.15 -7.64 21.92
CA THR A 38 0.01 -6.80 20.71
C THR A 38 -1.44 -6.55 20.29
N GLY A 39 -2.39 -7.34 20.79
CA GLY A 39 -3.79 -7.33 20.33
C GLY A 39 -4.01 -7.99 18.96
N ILE A 40 -2.96 -8.49 18.30
CA ILE A 40 -3.05 -9.02 16.94
C ILE A 40 -3.52 -10.49 16.96
N LYS A 41 -4.53 -10.80 16.12
CA LYS A 41 -5.06 -12.16 15.91
C LYS A 41 -4.66 -12.77 14.57
N GLU A 42 -4.55 -11.93 13.55
CA GLU A 42 -4.19 -12.33 12.21
C GLU A 42 -3.45 -11.19 11.50
N ARG A 43 -2.77 -11.53 10.42
CA ARG A 43 -2.12 -10.57 9.53
C ARG A 43 -2.27 -11.00 8.08
N ARG A 44 -1.97 -10.06 7.19
CA ARG A 44 -2.14 -10.22 5.74
C ARG A 44 -0.78 -10.30 5.08
N ILE A 45 -0.62 -11.26 4.19
CA ILE A 45 0.65 -11.56 3.54
C ILE A 45 0.44 -11.37 2.03
N ALA A 46 1.29 -10.58 1.39
CA ALA A 46 1.27 -10.46 -0.06
C ALA A 46 1.63 -11.81 -0.70
N ASN A 47 1.00 -12.13 -1.82
CA ASN A 47 1.40 -13.29 -2.62
C ASN A 47 2.75 -13.03 -3.31
N GLU A 48 3.42 -14.09 -3.77
CA GLU A 48 4.74 -13.98 -4.43
C GLU A 48 4.74 -13.07 -5.66
N ASN A 49 3.58 -12.93 -6.31
CA ASN A 49 3.38 -12.09 -7.49
C ASN A 49 2.71 -10.73 -7.17
N GLU A 50 2.62 -10.34 -5.89
CA GLU A 50 2.12 -9.03 -5.48
C GLU A 50 3.22 -8.20 -4.82
N ASN A 51 3.68 -7.17 -5.52
CA ASN A 51 4.62 -6.19 -4.99
C ASN A 51 3.89 -4.96 -4.42
N THR A 52 4.64 -4.08 -3.77
CA THR A 52 4.11 -2.83 -3.21
C THR A 52 3.37 -1.98 -4.25
N SER A 53 3.91 -1.88 -5.48
CA SER A 53 3.23 -1.16 -6.56
C SER A 53 1.90 -1.80 -6.97
N ASP A 54 1.76 -3.12 -6.93
CA ASP A 54 0.51 -3.81 -7.25
C ASP A 54 -0.56 -3.52 -6.19
N LEU A 55 -0.18 -3.58 -4.90
CA LEU A 55 -1.06 -3.23 -3.79
C LEU A 55 -1.49 -1.75 -3.85
N GLY A 56 -0.53 -0.87 -4.10
CA GLY A 56 -0.77 0.57 -4.25
C GLY A 56 -1.66 0.90 -5.44
N THR A 57 -1.46 0.23 -6.58
CA THR A 57 -2.30 0.39 -7.78
C THR A 57 -3.75 0.02 -7.48
N LYS A 58 -4.00 -1.12 -6.82
CA LYS A 58 -5.35 -1.57 -6.47
C LYS A 58 -6.04 -0.62 -5.47
N ALA A 59 -5.28 -0.03 -4.54
CA ALA A 59 -5.81 0.96 -3.61
C ALA A 59 -6.11 2.29 -4.33
N ALA A 60 -5.20 2.76 -5.17
CA ALA A 60 -5.33 4.01 -5.92
C ALA A 60 -6.50 3.95 -6.91
N LEU A 61 -6.66 2.85 -7.65
CA LEU A 61 -7.80 2.65 -8.57
C LEU A 61 -9.14 2.83 -7.85
N LYS A 62 -9.32 2.18 -6.69
CA LYS A 62 -10.52 2.34 -5.86
C LYS A 62 -10.72 3.78 -5.37
N ALA A 63 -9.65 4.50 -5.04
CA ALA A 63 -9.73 5.89 -4.60
C ALA A 63 -10.15 6.81 -5.74
N ILE A 64 -9.59 6.62 -6.94
CA ILE A 64 -9.91 7.39 -8.16
C ILE A 64 -11.36 7.18 -8.55
N GLU A 65 -11.82 5.91 -8.59
CA GLU A 65 -13.21 5.55 -8.87
C GLU A 65 -14.19 6.19 -7.86
N ARG A 66 -13.89 6.11 -6.56
CA ARG A 66 -14.71 6.73 -5.50
C ARG A 66 -14.77 8.24 -5.58
N ALA A 67 -13.68 8.88 -6.01
CA ALA A 67 -13.62 10.33 -6.19
C ALA A 67 -14.25 10.78 -7.50
N ASN A 68 -14.61 9.85 -8.40
CA ASN A 68 -15.07 10.12 -9.75
C ASN A 68 -14.09 11.04 -10.52
N LEU A 69 -12.79 10.79 -10.36
CA LEU A 69 -11.73 11.51 -11.05
C LEU A 69 -11.34 10.77 -12.33
N LYS A 70 -10.91 11.54 -13.31
CA LYS A 70 -10.32 11.03 -14.55
C LYS A 70 -8.79 11.02 -14.42
N PRO A 71 -8.07 10.23 -15.24
CA PRO A 71 -6.61 10.26 -15.30
C PRO A 71 -6.03 11.68 -15.42
N GLU A 72 -6.65 12.53 -16.24
CA GLU A 72 -6.23 13.92 -16.45
C GLU A 72 -6.42 14.86 -15.25
N ASP A 73 -7.15 14.43 -14.21
CA ASP A 73 -7.34 15.21 -12.98
C ASP A 73 -6.20 14.97 -11.95
N ILE A 74 -5.24 14.09 -12.25
CA ILE A 74 -4.18 13.67 -11.33
C ILE A 74 -2.84 14.19 -11.84
N ASP A 75 -2.26 15.16 -11.14
CA ASP A 75 -0.98 15.78 -11.54
C ASP A 75 0.25 15.14 -10.88
N ALA A 76 0.05 14.38 -9.79
CA ALA A 76 1.13 13.77 -9.04
C ALA A 76 0.73 12.48 -8.31
N ILE A 77 1.69 11.56 -8.18
CA ILE A 77 1.65 10.40 -7.29
C ILE A 77 2.83 10.47 -6.32
N LEU A 78 2.52 10.32 -5.04
CA LEU A 78 3.50 10.19 -3.97
C LEU A 78 3.27 8.83 -3.30
N VAL A 79 4.31 8.02 -3.17
CA VAL A 79 4.23 6.71 -2.50
C VAL A 79 5.13 6.70 -1.28
N ALA A 80 4.54 6.56 -0.10
CA ALA A 80 5.29 6.34 1.12
C ALA A 80 5.62 4.85 1.27
N THR A 81 6.90 4.47 1.13
CA THR A 81 7.32 3.07 1.24
C THR A 81 8.77 2.91 1.70
N LEU A 82 9.04 1.87 2.49
CA LEU A 82 10.38 1.33 2.77
C LEU A 82 10.61 -0.06 2.16
N SER A 83 9.63 -0.57 1.43
CA SER A 83 9.67 -1.86 0.74
C SER A 83 9.33 -1.64 -0.74
N PRO A 84 10.11 -0.83 -1.48
CA PRO A 84 9.81 -0.56 -2.87
C PRO A 84 10.03 -1.81 -3.74
N ASP A 85 9.38 -1.85 -4.90
CA ASP A 85 9.58 -2.89 -5.91
C ASP A 85 11.04 -2.98 -6.38
N TYR A 86 11.70 -1.82 -6.48
CA TYR A 86 13.09 -1.68 -6.89
C TYR A 86 13.80 -0.72 -5.92
N PHE A 87 15.03 -1.05 -5.54
CA PHE A 87 15.77 -0.27 -4.55
C PHE A 87 16.18 1.13 -5.04
N THR A 88 16.45 1.29 -6.34
CA THR A 88 16.97 2.54 -6.91
C THR A 88 16.04 3.16 -7.96
N MET A 89 15.66 2.39 -8.98
CA MET A 89 14.83 2.87 -10.09
C MET A 89 14.21 1.70 -10.85
N PRO A 90 12.99 1.84 -11.39
CA PRO A 90 12.04 2.94 -11.21
C PRO A 90 11.46 3.03 -9.79
N SER A 91 10.96 4.20 -9.40
CA SER A 91 10.22 4.36 -8.15
C SER A 91 8.91 3.55 -8.17
N THR A 92 8.42 3.20 -6.99
CA THR A 92 7.12 2.53 -6.82
C THR A 92 6.00 3.40 -7.38
N ALA A 93 6.07 4.72 -7.14
CA ALA A 93 5.17 5.72 -7.71
C ALA A 93 5.14 5.68 -9.25
N CYS A 94 6.29 5.57 -9.92
CA CYS A 94 6.34 5.46 -11.38
C CYS A 94 5.67 4.18 -11.90
N LYS A 95 5.83 3.05 -11.18
CA LYS A 95 5.12 1.81 -11.54
C LYS A 95 3.60 1.97 -11.39
N ILE A 96 3.14 2.57 -10.29
CA ILE A 96 1.70 2.83 -10.10
C ILE A 96 1.17 3.77 -11.18
N ALA A 97 1.88 4.85 -11.50
CA ALA A 97 1.50 5.76 -12.57
C ALA A 97 1.36 5.02 -13.92
N SER A 98 2.35 4.18 -14.26
CA SER A 98 2.31 3.34 -15.46
C SER A 98 1.12 2.36 -15.46
N ASN A 99 0.84 1.70 -14.33
CA ASN A 99 -0.25 0.74 -14.21
C ASN A 99 -1.63 1.39 -14.36
N LEU A 100 -1.77 2.64 -13.91
CA LEU A 100 -3.00 3.44 -14.00
C LEU A 100 -3.12 4.20 -15.33
N GLY A 101 -2.11 4.11 -16.22
CA GLY A 101 -2.10 4.83 -17.49
C GLY A 101 -1.93 6.35 -17.33
N LEU A 102 -1.38 6.82 -16.21
CA LEU A 102 -1.12 8.24 -15.99
C LEU A 102 0.18 8.65 -16.70
N VAL A 103 0.08 9.68 -17.54
CA VAL A 103 1.19 10.17 -18.37
C VAL A 103 1.47 11.64 -18.05
N ASN A 104 2.75 12.04 -18.13
CA ASN A 104 3.20 13.42 -17.88
C ASN A 104 2.89 13.97 -16.48
N ILE A 105 2.90 13.10 -15.46
CA ILE A 105 2.68 13.47 -14.05
C ILE A 105 3.98 13.38 -13.24
N SER A 106 4.04 14.05 -12.10
CA SER A 106 5.14 13.86 -11.15
C SER A 106 4.94 12.58 -10.34
N ALA A 107 5.93 11.69 -10.27
CA ALA A 107 5.82 10.43 -9.53
C ALA A 107 7.10 10.13 -8.75
N PHE A 108 7.02 10.07 -7.42
CA PHE A 108 8.19 9.79 -6.57
C PHE A 108 7.82 9.10 -5.24
N ASP A 109 8.82 8.43 -4.67
CA ASP A 109 8.69 7.72 -3.39
C ASP A 109 9.18 8.61 -2.24
N ILE A 110 8.57 8.45 -1.06
CA ILE A 110 8.96 9.09 0.20
C ILE A 110 9.37 8.02 1.21
N SER A 111 10.55 8.19 1.80
CA SER A 111 11.09 7.31 2.83
C SER A 111 11.04 7.99 4.20
N ALA A 112 10.02 7.66 4.99
CA ALA A 112 9.87 8.16 6.37
C ALA A 112 9.28 7.09 7.31
N ALA A 113 9.69 5.82 7.11
CA ALA A 113 9.21 4.68 7.89
C ALA A 113 7.67 4.64 8.03
N CYS A 114 7.16 4.21 9.19
CA CYS A 114 5.72 4.13 9.45
C CYS A 114 5.02 5.49 9.51
N SER A 115 5.76 6.61 9.52
CA SER A 115 5.22 7.99 9.50
C SER A 115 5.16 8.60 8.09
N GLY A 116 5.29 7.78 7.04
CA GLY A 116 5.34 8.27 5.67
C GLY A 116 4.01 8.72 5.07
N PHE A 117 2.88 8.22 5.55
CA PHE A 117 1.53 8.63 5.12
C PHE A 117 1.01 9.75 6.03
#